data_AF-A0A2D4EUL5-F1
#
_entry.id   AF-A0A2D4EUL5-F1
#
_cell.length_a   1.000
_cell.length_b   1.000
_cell.length_c   1.000
_cell.angle_alpha   90.00
_cell.angle_beta   90.00
_cell.angle_gamma   90.00
#
_symmetry.space_group_name_H-M   'P 1'
#
loop_
_entity.id
_entity.type
_entity.pdbx_description
1 polymer ?
#
loop_
_entity_poly.entity_id
_entity_poly.type
_entity_poly.pdbx_seq_one_letter_code
_entity_poly.pdbx_strand_id
1 'polypeptide(L)'
;AETSSTSVQEKVKLYTLAYKLYKEIVNTHKTHPVNWHKNYAIACERVLHLHPAREDPEVLLLEIIKHFRLYLEKAADDPQQSSILQAIKHMKKELREVRKLKKAARRPA
;
A
#
# COMPACT_ATOMS: atom_id res chain seq x y z
N ALA A 1 2.60 -29.74 -2.80
CA ALA A 1 2.50 -28.51 -1.99
C ALA A 1 3.91 -27.98 -1.79
N GLU A 2 4.28 -26.90 -2.47
CA GLU A 2 5.60 -26.29 -2.28
C GLU A 2 5.57 -25.44 -1.01
N THR A 3 5.93 -26.05 0.12
CA THR A 3 6.23 -25.33 1.35
C THR A 3 7.65 -24.78 1.24
N SER A 4 7.85 -23.78 0.40
CA SER A 4 9.04 -22.93 0.52
C SER A 4 8.88 -22.13 1.81
N SER A 5 9.58 -22.52 2.87
CA SER A 5 9.68 -21.75 4.10
C SER A 5 10.51 -20.49 3.84
N THR A 6 9.96 -19.55 3.07
CA THR A 6 10.60 -18.26 2.82
C THR A 6 10.69 -17.52 4.15
N SER A 7 11.91 -17.22 4.57
CA SER A 7 12.20 -16.48 5.79
C SER A 7 11.52 -15.11 5.77
N VAL A 8 11.26 -14.56 6.95
CA VAL A 8 10.70 -13.20 7.09
C VAL A 8 11.57 -12.17 6.36
N GLN A 9 12.90 -12.34 6.41
CA GLN A 9 13.84 -11.45 5.73
C GLN A 9 13.72 -11.51 4.20
N GLU A 10 13.54 -12.69 3.63
CA GLU A 10 13.32 -12.84 2.18
C GLU A 10 11.99 -12.19 1.76
N LYS A 11 10.93 -12.35 2.56
CA LYS A 11 9.65 -11.67 2.32
C LYS A 11 9.81 -10.15 2.33
N VAL A 12 10.53 -9.60 3.30
CA VAL A 12 10.82 -8.16 3.37
C VAL A 12 11.55 -7.68 2.12
N LYS A 13 12.57 -8.42 1.67
CA LYS A 13 13.32 -8.09 0.44
C LYS A 13 12.42 -8.10 -0.79
N LEU A 14 11.60 -9.14 -0.96
CA LEU A 14 10.70 -9.29 -2.09
C LEU A 14 9.61 -8.21 -2.13
N TYR A 15 8.97 -7.92 -1.00
CA TYR A 15 7.95 -6.87 -0.93
C TYR A 15 8.55 -5.47 -1.13
N THR A 16 9.76 -5.22 -0.63
CA THR A 16 10.47 -3.96 -0.88
C THR A 16 10.81 -3.80 -2.36
N LEU A 17 11.25 -4.88 -3.03
CA LEU A 17 11.52 -4.87 -4.46
C LEU A 17 10.24 -4.63 -5.27
N ALA A 18 9.16 -5.36 -4.95
CA ALA A 18 7.87 -5.19 -5.61
C ALA A 18 7.36 -3.75 -5.45
N TYR A 19 7.45 -3.17 -4.25
CA TYR A 19 7.10 -1.76 -4.02
C TYR A 19 7.85 -0.81 -4.93
N LYS A 20 9.19 -0.96 -5.04
CA LYS A 20 10.01 -0.10 -5.90
C LYS A 20 9.62 -0.22 -7.38
N LEU A 21 9.49 -1.45 -7.88
CA LEU A 21 9.12 -1.72 -9.26
C LEU A 21 7.73 -1.15 -9.60
N TYR A 22 6.73 -1.44 -8.76
CA TYR A 22 5.38 -0.94 -8.99
C TYR A 22 5.30 0.59 -8.87
N LYS A 23 6.02 1.20 -7.93
CA LYS A 23 6.13 2.65 -7.81
C LYS A 23 6.72 3.26 -9.08
N GLU A 24 7.77 2.67 -9.61
CA GLU A 24 8.40 3.15 -10.84
C GLU A 24 7.44 3.05 -12.03
N ILE A 25 6.92 1.86 -12.33
CA ILE A 25 6.14 1.66 -13.55
C ILE A 25 4.80 2.42 -13.52
N VAL A 26 4.16 2.56 -12.36
CA VAL A 26 2.89 3.31 -12.23
C VAL A 26 3.11 4.83 -12.35
N ASN A 27 4.29 5.34 -11.97
CA ASN A 27 4.60 6.76 -12.10
C ASN A 27 5.20 7.13 -13.46
N THR A 28 5.90 6.20 -14.12
CA THR A 28 6.54 6.43 -15.42
C THR A 28 5.55 6.29 -16.58
N HIS A 29 4.69 5.27 -16.56
CA HIS A 29 3.77 5.00 -17.66
C HIS A 29 2.41 5.65 -17.40
N LYS A 30 2.00 6.60 -18.24
CA LYS A 30 0.68 7.26 -18.15
C LYS A 30 -0.48 6.31 -18.43
N THR A 31 -0.24 5.31 -19.28
CA THR A 31 -1.22 4.28 -19.65
C THR A 31 -0.63 2.93 -19.34
N HIS A 32 -1.32 2.17 -18.49
CA HIS A 32 -0.88 0.87 -18.02
C HIS A 32 -2.08 0.00 -17.63
N PRO A 33 -1.90 -1.33 -17.54
CA PRO A 33 -2.93 -2.25 -17.07
C PRO A 33 -3.48 -1.85 -15.68
N VAL A 34 -4.79 -1.89 -15.53
CA VAL A 34 -5.50 -1.48 -14.31
C VAL A 34 -4.99 -2.23 -13.07
N ASN A 35 -4.66 -3.51 -13.23
CA ASN A 35 -4.16 -4.36 -12.15
C ASN A 35 -2.84 -3.87 -11.51
N TRP A 36 -2.05 -3.04 -12.20
CA TRP A 36 -0.84 -2.46 -11.60
C TRP A 36 -1.17 -1.57 -10.40
N HIS A 37 -2.32 -0.89 -10.41
CA HIS A 37 -2.76 -0.11 -9.25
C HIS A 37 -3.07 -1.01 -8.04
N LYS A 38 -3.75 -2.15 -8.26
CA LYS A 38 -4.01 -3.13 -7.19
C LYS A 38 -2.72 -3.70 -6.64
N ASN A 39 -1.80 -4.10 -7.52
CA ASN A 39 -0.52 -4.66 -7.11
C ASN A 39 0.34 -3.64 -6.36
N TYR A 40 0.35 -2.37 -6.79
CA TYR A 40 1.07 -1.33 -6.11
C TYR A 40 0.51 -1.04 -4.71
N ALA A 41 -0.81 -0.95 -4.58
CA ALA A 41 -1.46 -0.78 -3.29
C ALA A 41 -1.16 -1.94 -2.32
N ILE A 42 -1.17 -3.18 -2.80
CA ILE A 42 -0.79 -4.35 -1.99
C ILE A 42 0.69 -4.26 -1.58
N ALA A 43 1.59 -3.88 -2.49
CA ALA A 43 3.01 -3.71 -2.16
C ALA A 43 3.22 -2.64 -1.09
N CYS A 44 2.52 -1.51 -1.17
CA CYS A 44 2.53 -0.47 -0.14
C CYS A 44 2.01 -0.99 1.22
N GLU A 45 0.95 -1.80 1.24
CA GLU A 45 0.41 -2.40 2.47
C GLU A 45 1.41 -3.36 3.12
N ARG A 46 2.08 -4.20 2.32
CA ARG A 46 3.12 -5.12 2.81
C ARG A 46 4.31 -4.36 3.39
N VAL A 47 4.76 -3.30 2.71
CA VAL A 47 5.82 -2.42 3.21
C VAL A 47 5.36 -1.74 4.50
N LEU A 48 4.14 -1.22 4.59
CA LEU A 48 3.62 -0.57 5.80
C LEU A 48 3.68 -1.49 7.03
N HIS A 49 3.20 -2.73 6.89
CA HIS A 49 3.17 -3.71 7.99
C HIS A 49 4.55 -4.24 8.40
N LEU A 50 5.50 -4.26 7.48
CA LEU A 50 6.86 -4.73 7.76
C LEU A 50 7.74 -3.65 8.40
N HIS A 51 7.21 -2.43 8.58
CA HIS A 51 7.88 -1.28 9.19
C HIS A 51 9.34 -1.06 8.74
N PRO A 52 9.64 -1.06 7.43
CA PRO A 52 10.98 -0.70 6.99
C PRO A 52 11.20 0.77 7.35
N ALA A 53 12.29 1.06 8.06
CA ALA A 53 12.64 2.37 8.60
C ALA A 53 12.75 3.53 7.58
N ARG A 54 12.50 3.26 6.28
CA ARG A 54 12.78 4.17 5.16
C ARG A 54 11.55 4.87 4.59
N GLU A 55 10.34 4.33 4.75
CA GLU A 55 9.14 4.90 4.11
C GLU A 55 8.23 5.53 5.17
N ASP A 56 7.71 6.73 4.90
CA ASP A 56 6.77 7.40 5.79
C ASP A 56 5.42 6.64 5.78
N PRO A 57 4.94 6.15 6.95
CA PRO A 57 3.65 5.47 7.05
C PRO A 57 2.48 6.28 6.48
N GLU A 58 2.52 7.60 6.61
CA GLU A 58 1.48 8.47 6.05
C GLU A 58 1.45 8.43 4.52
N VAL A 59 2.63 8.42 3.89
CA VAL A 59 2.76 8.36 2.43
C VAL A 59 2.26 7.02 1.91
N LEU A 60 2.64 5.92 2.56
CA LEU A 60 2.17 4.58 2.18
C LEU A 60 0.65 4.48 2.28
N LEU A 61 0.05 4.94 3.37
CA LEU A 61 -1.41 4.94 3.56
C LEU A 61 -2.13 5.73 2.47
N LEU A 62 -1.59 6.89 2.07
CA LEU A 62 -2.16 7.68 0.98
C LEU A 62 -2.09 6.97 -0.37
N GLU A 63 -0.95 6.36 -0.69
CA GLU A 63 -0.78 5.61 -1.94
C GLU A 63 -1.68 4.37 -2.00
N ILE A 64 -1.85 3.63 -0.89
CA ILE A 64 -2.79 2.49 -0.82
C ILE A 64 -4.22 2.96 -1.15
N ILE A 65 -4.69 4.03 -0.49
CA ILE A 65 -6.04 4.57 -0.70
C ILE A 65 -6.23 5.03 -2.14
N LYS A 66 -5.27 5.78 -2.69
CA LYS A 66 -5.31 6.30 -4.06
C LYS A 66 -5.38 5.16 -5.07
N HIS A 67 -4.49 4.18 -4.97
CA HIS A 67 -4.38 3.15 -6.00
C HIS A 67 -5.48 2.09 -5.93
N PHE A 68 -6.00 1.76 -4.75
CA PHE A 68 -7.22 0.94 -4.69
C PHE A 68 -8.44 1.66 -5.25
N ARG A 69 -8.56 2.99 -5.10
CA ARG A 69 -9.65 3.74 -5.75
C ARG A 69 -9.54 3.71 -7.27
N LEU A 70 -8.36 4.03 -7.81
CA LEU A 70 -8.10 3.97 -9.26
C LEU A 70 -8.34 2.57 -9.84
N TYR A 71 -8.05 1.52 -9.06
CA TYR A 71 -8.39 0.15 -9.45
C TYR A 71 -9.91 -0.06 -9.54
N LEU A 72 -10.64 0.29 -8.49
CA LEU A 72 -12.10 0.09 -8.42
C LEU A 72 -12.87 0.96 -9.42
N GLU A 73 -12.35 2.11 -9.82
CA GLU A 73 -12.94 2.94 -10.88
C GLU A 73 -13.01 2.21 -12.23
N LYS A 74 -12.06 1.30 -12.49
CA LYS A 74 -11.92 0.60 -13.77
C LYS A 74 -12.22 -0.91 -13.70
N ALA A 75 -12.31 -1.48 -12.51
CA ALA A 75 -12.59 -2.89 -12.23
C ALA A 75 -13.71 -3.03 -11.18
N ALA A 76 -14.86 -2.42 -11.46
CA ALA A 76 -15.98 -2.34 -10.52
C ALA A 76 -16.68 -3.68 -10.28
N ASP A 77 -16.50 -4.65 -11.19
CA ASP A 77 -17.04 -6.02 -11.15
C ASP A 77 -16.08 -7.03 -10.50
N ASP A 78 -14.93 -6.59 -9.97
CA ASP A 78 -13.98 -7.47 -9.27
C ASP A 78 -14.67 -8.14 -8.06
N PRO A 79 -14.65 -9.48 -7.94
CA PRO A 79 -15.22 -10.19 -6.79
C PRO A 79 -14.68 -9.74 -5.42
N GLN A 80 -13.47 -9.16 -5.39
CA GLN A 80 -12.81 -8.63 -4.20
C GLN A 80 -13.16 -7.17 -3.92
N GLN A 81 -14.07 -6.54 -4.68
CA GLN A 81 -14.45 -5.13 -4.53
C GLN A 81 -14.81 -4.78 -3.07
N SER A 82 -15.64 -5.60 -2.43
CA SER A 82 -16.06 -5.38 -1.03
C SER A 82 -14.85 -5.38 -0.07
N SER A 83 -13.94 -6.33 -0.24
CA SER A 83 -12.70 -6.41 0.55
C SER A 83 -11.80 -5.20 0.32
N ILE A 84 -11.69 -4.72 -0.93
CA ILE A 84 -10.90 -3.54 -1.27
C ILE A 84 -11.52 -2.28 -0.64
N LEU A 85 -12.84 -2.13 -0.67
CA LEU A 85 -13.54 -1.02 0.00
C LEU A 85 -13.33 -1.04 1.52
N GLN A 86 -13.38 -2.23 2.13
CA GLN A 86 -13.09 -2.40 3.56
C GLN A 86 -11.64 -2.01 3.89
N ALA A 87 -10.67 -2.42 3.05
CA ALA A 87 -9.28 -2.02 3.19
C ALA A 87 -9.12 -0.49 3.10
N ILE A 88 -9.74 0.18 2.12
CA ILE A 88 -9.72 1.66 2.02
C ILE A 88 -10.29 2.30 3.30
N LYS A 89 -11.40 1.78 3.84
CA LYS A 89 -12.00 2.30 5.08
C LYS A 89 -11.04 2.16 6.26
N HIS A 90 -10.36 1.03 6.37
CA HIS A 90 -9.38 0.77 7.40
C HIS A 90 -8.16 1.70 7.28
N MET A 91 -7.54 1.80 6.11
CA MET A 91 -6.39 2.68 5.85
C MET A 91 -6.72 4.16 6.13
N LYS A 92 -7.94 4.62 5.82
CA LYS A 92 -8.39 5.97 6.18
C LYS A 92 -8.44 6.19 7.69
N LYS A 93 -8.78 5.17 8.48
CA LYS A 93 -8.76 5.25 9.94
C LYS A 93 -7.33 5.39 10.43
N GLU A 94 -6.43 4.53 9.97
CA GLU A 94 -5.00 4.58 10.35
C GLU A 94 -4.34 5.91 9.97
N LEU A 95 -4.65 6.44 8.79
CA LEU A 95 -4.15 7.73 8.33
C LEU A 95 -4.53 8.87 9.28
N ARG A 96 -5.75 8.84 9.84
CA ARG A 96 -6.17 9.83 10.84
C ARG A 96 -5.36 9.69 12.13
N GLU A 97 -5.10 8.47 12.58
CA GLU A 97 -4.31 8.24 13.80
C GLU A 97 -2.85 8.64 13.62
N VAL A 98 -2.22 8.29 12.49
CA VAL A 98 -0.84 8.72 12.16
C VAL A 98 -0.74 10.25 12.15
N ARG A 99 -1.70 10.94 11.53
CA ARG A 99 -1.71 12.42 11.51
C ARG A 99 -1.91 13.04 12.88
N LYS A 100 -2.75 12.45 13.74
CA LYS A 100 -2.91 12.90 15.13
C LYS A 100 -1.60 12.78 15.91
N LEU A 101 -0.92 11.63 15.79
CA LEU A 101 0.36 11.38 16.46
C LEU A 101 1.44 12.36 15.99
N LYS A 102 1.56 12.56 14.68
CA LYS A 102 2.51 13.56 14.12
C LYS A 102 2.19 14.98 14.60
N LYS A 103 0.91 15.35 14.70
CA LYS A 103 0.51 16.67 15.21
C LYS A 103 0.84 16.83 16.70
N ALA A 104 0.62 15.79 17.51
CA ALA A 104 0.97 15.80 18.93
C ALA A 104 2.48 15.94 19.12
N ALA A 105 3.30 15.21 18.34
CA ALA A 105 4.75 15.29 18.40
C ALA A 105 5.34 16.64 17.96
N ARG A 106 4.58 17.44 17.18
CA ARG A 106 5.01 18.78 16.70
C ARG A 106 4.62 19.93 17.64
N ARG A 107 3.82 19.69 18.67
CA ARG A 107 3.47 20.73 19.65
C ARG A 107 4.59 20.80 20.70
N PRO A 108 5.28 21.94 20.87
CA PRO A 108 6.16 22.12 22.04
C PRO A 108 5.30 22.07 23.31
N ALA A 109 5.88 21.50 24.37
CA ALA A 109 5.28 21.41 25.71
C ALA A 109 4.99 22.80 26.29
#